data_AF-A0AAV6CHQ2-F1
#
_entry.id   AF-A0AAV6CHQ2-F1
#
_cell.length_a   1.000
_cell.length_b   1.000
_cell.length_c   1.000
_cell.angle_alpha   90.00
_cell.angle_beta   90.00
_cell.angle_gamma   90.00
#
_symmetry.space_group_name_H-M   'P 1'
#
loop_
_entity.id
_entity.type
_entity.pdbx_description
1 polymer ?
#
loop_
_entity_poly.entity_id
_entity_poly.type
_entity_poly.pdbx_seq_one_letter_code
_entity_poly.pdbx_strand_id
1 'polypeptide(L)'
;MKLFLMGALALLLVGCATTQNWEQRVGVYRMDDAITELGPPEKQAQLADGTVVAEWLRVRGGTQVIATRPHFYRHHRGFAHFHDPFDYRTVRWPDNYLRLTFSPDGRLMAAKRIAK
;
A
#
# COMPACT_ATOMS: atom_id res chain seq x y z
N MET A 1 13.78 -27.27 32.45
CA MET A 1 12.88 -27.51 31.30
C MET A 1 11.97 -26.32 30.92
N LYS A 2 11.77 -25.28 31.76
CA LYS A 2 10.94 -24.09 31.39
C LYS A 2 11.66 -23.05 30.50
N LEU A 3 12.99 -22.96 30.58
CA LEU A 3 13.79 -22.00 29.80
C LEU A 3 13.85 -22.32 28.29
N PHE A 4 13.77 -23.60 27.91
CA PHE A 4 13.79 -24.00 26.50
C PHE A 4 12.47 -23.66 25.77
N LEU A 5 11.32 -23.74 26.45
CA LEU A 5 10.03 -23.34 25.86
C LEU A 5 9.94 -21.83 25.60
N MET A 6 10.63 -21.02 26.42
CA MET A 6 10.61 -19.56 26.29
C MET A 6 11.48 -19.06 25.13
N GLY A 7 12.59 -19.75 24.84
CA GLY A 7 13.45 -19.43 23.69
C GLY A 7 12.82 -19.77 22.34
N ALA A 8 12.07 -20.88 22.27
CA ALA A 8 11.37 -21.29 21.04
C ALA A 8 10.23 -20.33 20.65
N LEU A 9 9.57 -19.72 21.64
CA LEU A 9 8.47 -18.77 21.38
C LEU A 9 8.96 -17.41 20.85
N ALA A 10 10.19 -17.00 21.18
CA ALA A 10 10.78 -15.75 20.70
C ALA A 10 11.15 -15.79 19.20
N LEU A 11 11.50 -16.97 18.68
CA LEU A 11 11.83 -17.18 17.25
C LEU A 11 10.59 -17.09 16.34
N LEU A 12 9.39 -17.34 16.86
CA LEU A 12 8.14 -17.25 16.10
C LEU A 12 7.65 -15.81 15.88
N LEU A 13 8.27 -14.82 16.56
CA LEU A 13 7.87 -13.41 16.49
C LEU A 13 8.73 -12.58 15.52
N VAL A 14 9.73 -13.16 14.86
CA VAL A 14 10.50 -12.49 13.80
C VAL A 14 9.72 -12.60 12.48
N GLY A 15 8.50 -12.04 12.47
CA GLY A 15 7.81 -11.70 11.24
C GLY A 15 8.54 -10.54 10.59
N CYS A 16 9.60 -10.83 9.83
CA CYS A 16 10.26 -9.81 9.04
C CYS A 16 9.23 -9.29 8.04
N ALA A 17 8.86 -8.01 8.16
CA ALA A 17 8.12 -7.31 7.12
C ALA A 17 9.05 -7.21 5.90
N THR A 18 9.14 -8.30 5.13
CA THR A 18 10.03 -8.39 3.98
C THR A 18 9.51 -7.44 2.92
N THR A 19 10.14 -6.27 2.83
CA THR A 19 10.01 -5.40 1.66
C THR A 19 10.51 -6.19 0.46
N GLN A 20 9.59 -6.62 -0.43
CA GLN A 20 9.97 -7.29 -1.68
C GLN A 20 10.96 -6.41 -2.45
N ASN A 21 12.20 -6.86 -2.55
CA ASN A 21 13.23 -6.21 -3.34
C ASN A 21 13.06 -6.65 -4.79
N TRP A 22 12.47 -5.77 -5.60
CA TRP A 22 12.21 -6.04 -7.01
C TRP A 22 13.44 -5.86 -7.89
N GLU A 23 14.47 -5.13 -7.44
CA GLU A 23 15.68 -4.89 -8.23
C GLU A 23 16.44 -6.19 -8.49
N GLN A 24 16.48 -7.09 -7.49
CA GLN A 24 17.13 -8.41 -7.60
C GLN A 24 16.43 -9.36 -8.58
N ARG A 25 15.19 -9.02 -8.99
CA ARG A 25 14.35 -9.86 -9.84
C ARG A 25 14.43 -9.46 -11.32
N VAL A 26 15.00 -8.30 -11.62
CA VAL A 26 15.15 -7.77 -12.98
C VAL A 26 16.00 -8.72 -13.82
N GLY A 27 15.55 -9.00 -15.05
CA GLY A 27 16.22 -9.86 -16.03
C GLY A 27 16.01 -11.37 -15.86
N VAL A 28 15.46 -11.82 -14.72
CA VAL A 28 15.19 -13.25 -14.45
C VAL A 28 13.70 -13.53 -14.29
N TYR A 29 13.00 -12.68 -13.55
CA TYR A 29 11.59 -12.86 -13.21
C TYR A 29 10.70 -12.70 -14.44
N ARG A 30 9.70 -13.58 -14.62
CA ARG A 30 8.82 -13.58 -15.78
C ARG A 30 7.40 -13.13 -15.45
N MET A 31 6.65 -12.78 -16.50
CA MET A 31 5.23 -12.43 -16.36
C MET A 31 4.41 -13.54 -15.71
N ASP A 32 4.65 -14.81 -16.08
CA ASP A 32 3.94 -15.95 -15.50
C ASP A 32 4.26 -16.16 -14.02
N ASP A 33 5.50 -15.86 -13.60
CA ASP A 33 5.89 -15.87 -12.18
C ASP A 33 5.12 -14.79 -11.42
N ALA A 34 4.97 -13.60 -12.02
CA ALA A 34 4.19 -12.51 -11.45
C ALA A 34 2.72 -12.90 -11.26
N ILE A 35 2.12 -13.53 -12.27
CA ILE A 35 0.73 -13.99 -12.22
C ILE A 35 0.56 -15.09 -11.16
N THR A 36 1.54 -15.97 -11.04
CA THR A 36 1.52 -17.07 -10.05
C THR A 36 1.68 -16.53 -8.63
N GLU A 37 2.57 -15.56 -8.40
CA GLU A 37 2.86 -15.00 -7.07
C GLU A 37 1.83 -13.95 -6.61
N LEU A 38 1.34 -13.12 -7.53
CA LEU A 38 0.50 -11.95 -7.22
C LEU A 38 -0.96 -12.10 -7.69
N GLY A 39 -1.27 -13.14 -8.45
CA GLY A 39 -2.55 -13.27 -9.16
C GLY A 39 -2.58 -12.47 -10.47
N PRO A 40 -3.73 -12.42 -11.16
CA PRO A 40 -3.87 -11.64 -12.38
C PRO A 40 -3.68 -10.14 -12.10
N PRO A 41 -3.06 -9.38 -13.03
CA PRO A 41 -2.94 -7.93 -12.88
C PRO A 41 -4.31 -7.26 -12.94
N GLU A 42 -4.45 -6.13 -12.24
CA GLU A 42 -5.65 -5.30 -12.35
C GLU A 42 -5.70 -4.57 -13.70
N LYS A 43 -4.53 -4.16 -14.21
CA LYS A 43 -4.39 -3.46 -15.49
C LYS A 43 -3.19 -4.00 -16.23
N GLN A 44 -3.33 -4.15 -17.54
CA GLN A 44 -2.25 -4.56 -18.43
C GLN A 44 -2.35 -3.81 -19.75
N ALA A 45 -1.21 -3.37 -20.27
CA ALA A 45 -1.09 -2.74 -21.58
C ALA A 45 0.17 -3.26 -22.28
N GLN A 46 0.04 -3.53 -23.58
CA GLN A 46 1.18 -3.81 -24.44
C GLN A 46 1.52 -2.54 -25.22
N LEU A 47 2.81 -2.17 -25.24
CA LEU A 47 3.31 -1.01 -25.92
C LEU A 47 3.71 -1.35 -27.36
N ALA A 48 3.88 -0.34 -28.20
CA ALA A 48 4.22 -0.51 -29.61
C ALA A 48 5.57 -1.20 -29.85
N ASP A 49 6.49 -1.12 -28.87
CA ASP A 49 7.79 -1.82 -28.88
C ASP A 49 7.70 -3.29 -28.43
N GLY A 50 6.50 -3.79 -28.17
CA GLY A 50 6.25 -5.16 -27.69
C GLY A 50 6.43 -5.34 -26.19
N THR A 51 6.85 -4.32 -25.44
CA THR A 51 6.93 -4.38 -23.99
C THR A 51 5.54 -4.46 -23.36
N VAL A 52 5.45 -5.11 -22.21
CA VAL A 52 4.19 -5.29 -21.49
C VAL A 52 4.30 -4.59 -20.13
N VAL A 53 3.39 -3.67 -19.87
CA VAL A 53 3.26 -3.01 -18.56
C VAL A 53 2.02 -3.56 -17.87
N ALA A 54 2.21 -4.10 -16.66
CA ALA A 54 1.14 -4.64 -15.85
C ALA A 54 1.15 -4.03 -14.45
N GLU A 55 -0.03 -3.81 -13.87
CA GLU A 55 -0.22 -3.20 -12.56
C GLU A 55 -1.04 -4.11 -11.63
N TRP A 56 -0.56 -4.26 -10.40
CA TRP A 56 -1.24 -4.95 -9.31
C TRP A 56 -1.52 -3.97 -8.17
N LEU A 57 -2.76 -3.91 -7.71
CA LEU A 57 -3.10 -3.17 -6.49
C LEU A 57 -2.52 -3.88 -5.27
N ARG A 58 -1.67 -3.18 -4.53
CA ARG A 58 -1.01 -3.71 -3.34
C ARG A 58 -1.68 -3.25 -2.05
N VAL A 59 -2.11 -1.99 -2.02
CA VAL A 59 -2.81 -1.41 -0.87
C VAL A 59 -3.92 -0.52 -1.42
N ARG A 60 -5.16 -0.79 -1.00
CA ARG A 60 -6.26 0.13 -1.25
C ARG A 60 -6.09 1.38 -0.39
N GLY A 61 -6.18 2.52 -1.04
CA GLY A 61 -6.36 3.81 -0.42
C GLY A 61 -7.69 3.87 0.32
N GLY A 62 -7.88 4.97 1.03
CA GLY A 62 -9.02 5.14 1.90
C GLY A 62 -9.27 6.61 2.19
N THR A 63 -10.47 6.90 2.66
CA THR A 63 -10.81 8.22 3.18
C THR A 63 -11.25 8.04 4.63
N GLN A 64 -10.62 8.77 5.54
CA GLN A 64 -11.00 8.84 6.93
C GLN A 64 -11.49 10.25 7.24
N VAL A 65 -12.63 10.34 7.93
CA VAL A 65 -13.12 11.59 8.49
C VAL A 65 -12.67 11.66 9.94
N ILE A 66 -11.96 12.73 10.29
CA ILE A 66 -11.49 13.00 11.64
C ILE A 66 -12.30 14.19 12.16
N ALA A 67 -13.13 13.95 13.19
CA ALA A 67 -13.81 15.02 13.90
C ALA A 67 -12.91 15.53 15.03
N THR A 68 -12.51 16.79 14.95
CA THR A 68 -11.69 17.46 15.96
C THR A 68 -12.60 18.34 16.79
N ARG A 69 -12.57 18.16 18.11
CA ARG A 69 -13.23 19.08 19.04
C ARG A 69 -12.39 20.37 19.11
N PRO A 70 -12.96 21.57 19.00
CA PRO A 70 -12.23 22.81 19.19
C PRO A 70 -11.90 22.90 20.67
N HIS A 71 -10.69 23.34 20.96
CA HIS A 71 -10.33 23.74 22.31
C HIS A 71 -11.33 24.81 22.77
N PHE A 72 -11.99 24.55 23.90
CA PHE A 72 -13.04 25.40 24.46
C PHE A 72 -12.53 26.84 24.65
N TYR A 73 -13.01 27.78 23.84
CA TYR A 73 -12.97 29.19 24.19
C TYR A 73 -14.18 29.50 25.06
N ARG A 74 -13.90 29.81 26.33
CA ARG A 74 -14.86 30.28 27.33
C ARG A 74 -15.42 31.63 26.89
N HIS A 75 -16.56 31.65 26.18
CA HIS A 75 -17.24 32.89 25.86
C HIS A 75 -18.32 33.20 26.91
N HIS A 76 -18.10 34.30 27.62
CA HIS A 76 -19.07 34.93 28.49
C HIS A 76 -20.19 35.56 27.65
N ARG A 77 -21.44 35.24 28.02
CA ARG A 77 -22.68 36.00 27.79
C ARG A 77 -23.15 36.17 26.33
N GLY A 78 -24.32 35.59 26.06
CA GLY A 78 -25.28 36.08 25.07
C GLY A 78 -25.37 35.25 23.80
N PHE A 79 -26.47 34.48 23.69
CA PHE A 79 -26.97 33.82 22.48
C PHE A 79 -26.02 32.80 21.83
N ALA A 80 -26.14 31.53 22.27
CA ALA A 80 -25.47 30.41 21.63
C ALA A 80 -26.20 30.03 20.33
N HIS A 81 -25.64 30.44 19.19
CA HIS A 81 -25.94 29.78 17.92
C HIS A 81 -25.51 28.31 18.04
N PHE A 82 -26.38 27.37 17.68
CA PHE A 82 -26.04 25.95 17.57
C PHE A 82 -25.12 25.75 16.36
N HIS A 83 -23.86 26.15 16.50
CA HIS A 83 -22.82 25.75 15.58
C HIS A 83 -22.36 24.35 16.01
N ASP A 84 -22.30 23.41 15.06
CA ASP A 84 -21.69 22.11 15.29
C ASP A 84 -20.31 22.35 15.91
N PRO A 85 -20.05 21.86 17.14
CA PRO A 85 -18.78 22.11 17.77
C PRO A 85 -17.67 21.39 17.00
N PHE A 86 -17.92 20.36 16.19
CA PHE A 86 -16.86 19.59 15.57
C PHE A 86 -16.34 20.24 14.28
N ASP A 87 -15.02 20.37 14.19
CA ASP A 87 -14.33 20.60 12.92
C ASP A 87 -14.03 19.24 12.28
N TYR A 88 -14.46 19.04 11.03
CA TYR A 88 -14.27 17.78 10.32
C TYR A 88 -13.16 17.91 9.30
N ARG A 89 -12.07 17.15 9.50
CA ARG A 89 -10.99 17.02 8.53
C ARG A 89 -11.08 15.67 7.82
N THR A 90 -11.15 15.69 6.51
CA THR A 90 -11.03 14.47 5.69
C THR A 90 -9.56 14.21 5.36
N VAL A 91 -9.05 13.03 5.70
CA VAL A 91 -7.74 12.54 5.27
C VAL A 91 -7.96 11.47 4.21
N ARG A 92 -7.33 11.64 3.05
CA ARG A 92 -7.39 10.66 1.96
C ARG A 92 -5.99 10.11 1.70
N TRP A 93 -5.89 8.79 1.59
CA TRP A 93 -4.69 8.10 1.14
C TRP A 93 -4.94 7.45 -0.22
N PRO A 94 -3.95 7.50 -1.14
CA PRO A 94 -4.07 6.96 -2.49
C PRO A 94 -4.02 5.43 -2.52
N ASP A 95 -4.53 4.84 -3.58
CA ASP A 95 -4.30 3.44 -3.93
C ASP A 95 -2.84 3.25 -4.31
N ASN A 96 -2.19 2.23 -3.75
CA ASN A 96 -0.80 1.90 -4.09
C ASN A 96 -0.75 0.67 -4.98
N TYR A 97 -0.20 0.87 -6.17
CA TYR A 97 0.01 -0.15 -7.19
C TYR A 97 1.49 -0.53 -7.28
N LEU A 98 1.74 -1.79 -7.61
CA LEU A 98 3.00 -2.27 -8.13
C LEU A 98 2.88 -2.38 -9.65
N ARG A 99 3.66 -1.59 -10.36
CA ARG A 99 3.80 -1.68 -11.83
C ARG A 99 5.04 -2.47 -12.17
N LEU A 100 4.87 -3.54 -12.93
CA LEU A 100 5.96 -4.31 -13.52
C LEU A 100 5.97 -4.08 -15.03
N THR A 101 7.16 -3.86 -15.59
CA THR A 101 7.38 -3.71 -17.03
C THR A 101 8.19 -4.91 -17.49
N PHE A 102 7.69 -5.62 -18.49
CA PHE A 102 8.31 -6.79 -19.06
C PHE A 102 8.76 -6.50 -20.48
N SER A 103 9.93 -7.01 -20.85
CA SER A 103 10.43 -7.00 -22.22
C SER A 103 9.58 -7.90 -23.12
N PRO A 104 9.72 -7.79 -24.45
CA PRO A 104 8.98 -8.64 -25.39
C PRO A 104 9.24 -10.15 -25.20
N ASP A 105 10.36 -10.54 -24.60
CA ASP A 105 10.70 -11.92 -24.23
C ASP A 105 10.06 -12.38 -22.89
N GLY A 106 9.26 -11.52 -22.28
CA GLY A 106 8.49 -11.76 -21.06
C GLY A 106 9.28 -11.61 -19.76
N ARG A 107 10.51 -11.06 -19.79
CA ARG A 107 11.34 -10.87 -18.60
C ARG A 107 11.12 -9.51 -17.96
N LEU A 108 11.24 -9.44 -16.64
CA LEU A 108 11.07 -8.20 -15.88
C LEU A 108 12.20 -7.24 -16.21
N MET A 109 11.87 -6.07 -16.74
CA MET A 109 12.80 -4.97 -16.98
C MET A 109 12.82 -3.97 -15.83
N ALA A 110 11.64 -3.64 -15.30
CA ALA A 110 11.50 -2.61 -14.27
C ALA A 110 10.31 -2.87 -13.36
N ALA A 111 10.46 -2.50 -12.10
CA ALA A 111 9.39 -2.52 -11.11
C ALA A 111 9.29 -1.16 -10.43
N LYS A 112 8.08 -0.61 -10.34
CA LYS A 112 7.84 0.70 -9.74
C LYS A 112 6.58 0.68 -8.88
N ARG A 113 6.65 1.34 -7.72
CA ARG A 113 5.47 1.61 -6.89
C ARG A 113 4.81 2.91 -7.35
N ILE A 114 3.50 2.89 -7.50
CA ILE A 114 2.72 4.03 -7.99
C ILE A 114 1.56 4.27 -7.05
N ALA A 115 1.46 5.48 -6.51
CA ALA A 115 0.30 5.94 -5.77
C ALA A 115 -0.67 6.66 -6.73
N LYS A 116 -1.96 6.35 -6.65
CA LYS A 116 -3.03 6.95 -7.47
C LYS A 116 -4.20 7.45 -6.61
#